data_AF-A0AA41TBE9-F1
#
_entry.id   AF-A0AA41TBE9-F1
#
_cell.length_a   1.000
_cell.length_b   1.000
_cell.length_c   1.000
_cell.angle_alpha   90.00
_cell.angle_beta   90.00
_cell.angle_gamma   90.00
#
_symmetry.space_group_name_H-M   'P 1'
#
loop_
_entity.id
_entity.type
_entity.pdbx_description
1 polymer ?
#
loop_
_entity_poly.entity_id
_entity_poly.type
_entity_poly.pdbx_seq_one_letter_code
_entity_poly.pdbx_strand_id
1 'polypeptide(L)'
;MASGSRAGGPEDSVRNISPGRLGKKAACASPGAVATLKDAAASPVRSVVASPRPVKGKASREAARRRLQLPPASQAEAAGRAAEDEEEEEEDEEPLLSAPEEDAEEAQPLPAVCTSPMRGMWRDEKVALYCDQVLLGCKAEDADEAMSKYLSEKLKIKDKWLGVWKTNPELFFVKYEETSIPFVGILVEVTCKPQPNSSSCFKVTVSLAEPFSSNIANIPRDLVNEILEELEHSVPLLEVYPVEGQDANIHDVALALEVVRFFYDFLWRDWDDEESCENYTALIEERINLWCDIQDGTIPGPIAQRFKKTLEKYKNKRVELIEYQSNIKEDPSAAEAVECWKKYYEIVMLCGLLKMWEDLRLR
;
A
#
# COMPACT_ATOMS: atom_id res chain seq x y z
N MET A 1 58.96 -36.36 18.83
CA MET A 1 60.38 -36.76 18.76
C MET A 1 61.02 -35.89 17.68
N ALA A 2 61.56 -34.71 18.01
CA ALA A 2 63.02 -34.39 18.17
C ALA A 2 63.86 -34.76 16.93
N SER A 3 64.78 -33.99 16.34
CA SER A 3 65.44 -32.66 16.51
C SER A 3 66.11 -32.34 15.14
N GLY A 4 66.24 -31.10 14.66
CA GLY A 4 67.41 -30.18 14.79
C GLY A 4 68.71 -30.67 14.09
N SER A 5 69.61 -29.91 13.43
CA SER A 5 69.81 -28.50 13.03
C SER A 5 71.15 -28.39 12.22
N ARG A 6 71.31 -27.34 11.37
CA ARG A 6 72.55 -26.60 10.96
C ARG A 6 73.66 -27.32 10.14
N ALA A 7 74.52 -26.70 9.31
CA ALA A 7 74.77 -25.34 8.78
C ALA A 7 75.87 -25.40 7.68
N GLY A 8 76.00 -24.35 6.85
CA GLY A 8 77.23 -24.05 6.08
C GLY A 8 77.04 -23.02 4.94
N GLY A 9 77.51 -21.78 5.12
CA GLY A 9 77.75 -20.79 4.03
C GLY A 9 79.14 -20.98 3.38
N PRO A 10 79.74 -20.03 2.61
CA PRO A 10 79.54 -18.56 2.64
C PRO A 10 79.58 -17.78 1.28
N GLU A 11 79.40 -16.44 1.35
CA GLU A 11 80.07 -15.33 0.60
C GLU A 11 79.94 -15.20 -0.95
N ASP A 12 79.85 -14.04 -1.63
CA ASP A 12 79.71 -12.61 -1.32
C ASP A 12 79.44 -11.81 -2.65
N SER A 13 79.18 -10.49 -2.56
CA SER A 13 79.36 -9.43 -3.60
C SER A 13 78.14 -8.75 -4.27
N VAL A 14 77.53 -7.82 -3.52
CA VAL A 14 77.39 -6.36 -3.79
C VAL A 14 77.31 -5.83 -5.24
N ARG A 15 76.19 -5.15 -5.59
CA ARG A 15 76.17 -3.71 -5.98
C ARG A 15 74.76 -3.09 -6.02
N ASN A 16 74.65 -1.96 -5.30
CA ASN A 16 73.52 -1.04 -5.18
C ASN A 16 73.21 -0.27 -6.48
N ILE A 17 71.98 0.28 -6.59
CA ILE A 17 71.66 1.72 -6.68
C ILE A 17 70.12 1.91 -6.64
N SER A 18 69.65 2.76 -5.73
CA SER A 18 68.39 3.53 -5.81
C SER A 18 68.77 5.02 -5.78
N PRO A 19 67.96 5.91 -6.37
CA PRO A 19 67.12 6.81 -5.56
C PRO A 19 65.76 7.07 -6.26
N GLY A 20 64.72 7.64 -5.66
CA GLY A 20 64.61 8.40 -4.44
C GLY A 20 63.14 8.73 -4.13
N ARG A 21 62.98 9.17 -2.90
CA ARG A 21 61.77 9.42 -2.11
C ARG A 21 61.14 10.78 -2.46
N LEU A 22 59.81 10.86 -2.54
CA LEU A 22 59.08 12.07 -2.12
C LEU A 22 57.82 11.64 -1.35
N GLY A 23 57.80 11.97 -0.06
CA GLY A 23 56.68 11.64 0.83
C GLY A 23 55.56 12.67 0.75
N LYS A 24 54.37 12.25 1.15
CA LYS A 24 53.38 13.13 1.79
C LYS A 24 52.77 12.40 2.99
N LYS A 25 52.92 13.05 4.14
CA LYS A 25 52.18 12.82 5.38
C LYS A 25 51.13 13.93 5.48
N ALA A 26 50.07 13.68 6.26
CA ALA A 26 48.93 14.55 6.57
C ALA A 26 47.80 14.50 5.51
N ALA A 27 46.51 14.51 5.86
CA ALA A 27 45.84 14.91 7.09
C ALA A 27 44.48 14.21 7.21
N CYS A 28 44.00 14.12 8.45
CA CYS A 28 42.59 13.92 8.79
C CYS A 28 41.75 15.03 8.15
N ALA A 29 40.70 14.69 7.39
CA ALA A 29 39.58 15.56 7.07
C ALA A 29 38.44 14.76 6.42
N SER A 30 37.32 14.60 7.12
CA SER A 30 36.00 14.64 6.45
C SER A 30 35.86 16.00 5.77
N PRO A 31 35.19 16.07 4.62
CA PRO A 31 33.87 16.69 4.67
C PRO A 31 32.83 16.07 3.72
N GLY A 32 31.61 15.99 4.25
CA GLY A 32 30.32 16.05 3.55
C GLY A 32 30.26 15.54 2.12
N ALA A 33 29.79 14.32 1.96
CA ALA A 33 29.06 13.96 0.75
C ALA A 33 27.79 14.82 0.72
N VAL A 34 27.81 15.86 -0.10
CA VAL A 34 26.64 16.62 -0.51
C VAL A 34 25.78 15.64 -1.31
N ALA A 35 24.79 15.04 -0.64
CA ALA A 35 23.75 14.29 -1.32
C ALA A 35 22.94 15.29 -2.16
N THR A 36 23.07 15.17 -3.47
CA THR A 36 22.28 15.94 -4.43
C THR A 36 20.81 15.56 -4.23
N LEU A 37 20.02 16.48 -3.67
CA LEU A 37 18.60 16.35 -3.32
C LEU A 37 17.65 16.20 -4.53
N LYS A 38 18.14 15.79 -5.71
CA LYS A 38 17.35 15.74 -6.94
C LYS A 38 16.82 14.36 -7.32
N ASP A 39 17.31 13.28 -6.71
CA ASP A 39 16.96 11.91 -7.12
C ASP A 39 16.28 11.06 -6.03
N ALA A 40 15.75 11.67 -4.97
CA ALA A 40 14.76 10.99 -4.14
C ALA A 40 13.43 10.95 -4.93
N ALA A 41 13.39 10.10 -5.95
CA ALA A 41 12.15 9.70 -6.59
C ALA A 41 11.23 9.20 -5.49
N ALA A 42 10.14 9.92 -5.25
CA ALA A 42 9.15 9.54 -4.25
C ALA A 42 8.60 8.15 -4.63
N SER A 43 9.14 7.10 -4.00
CA SER A 43 8.57 5.76 -4.10
C SER A 43 7.17 5.87 -3.50
N PRO A 44 6.10 5.66 -4.28
CA PRO A 44 4.74 5.83 -3.77
C PRO A 44 4.55 4.85 -2.61
N VAL A 45 3.97 5.29 -1.49
CA VAL A 45 3.60 4.41 -0.37
C VAL A 45 2.64 3.35 -0.92
N ARG A 46 3.15 2.12 -1.11
CA ARG A 46 2.43 1.01 -1.78
C ARG A 46 1.50 0.24 -0.84
N SER A 47 1.02 0.86 0.23
CA SER A 47 0.04 0.25 1.14
C SER A 47 -1.26 -0.05 0.39
N VAL A 48 -1.80 -1.26 0.56
CA VAL A 48 -3.07 -1.70 -0.04
C VAL A 48 -4.25 -1.39 0.89
N VAL A 49 -4.00 -1.21 2.19
CA VAL A 49 -4.95 -0.54 3.09
C VAL A 49 -5.23 0.84 2.52
N ALA A 50 -6.51 1.15 2.28
CA ALA A 50 -7.02 2.37 1.64
C ALA A 50 -6.42 3.65 2.28
N SER A 51 -5.21 3.99 1.85
CA SER A 51 -4.58 5.25 2.20
C SER A 51 -5.22 6.32 1.32
N PRO A 52 -5.57 7.49 1.86
CA PRO A 52 -6.03 8.62 1.05
C PRO A 52 -4.95 8.93 0.02
N ARG A 53 -5.22 8.67 -1.26
CA ARG A 53 -4.32 9.05 -2.35
C ARG A 53 -4.83 10.37 -2.93
N PRO A 54 -4.02 11.43 -2.97
CA PRO A 54 -4.43 12.69 -3.59
C PRO A 54 -4.72 12.46 -5.08
N VAL A 55 -5.97 12.63 -5.48
CA VAL A 55 -6.35 12.66 -6.90
C VAL A 55 -5.83 13.98 -7.50
N LYS A 56 -4.59 13.99 -7.98
CA LYS A 56 -4.04 15.14 -8.72
C LYS A 56 -4.31 14.96 -10.21
N GLY A 57 -5.45 15.47 -10.68
CA GLY A 57 -5.80 15.61 -12.09
C GLY A 57 -6.38 16.99 -12.37
N LYS A 58 -5.84 17.70 -13.37
CA LYS A 58 -6.40 18.95 -13.91
C LYS A 58 -7.49 18.62 -14.93
N ALA A 59 -8.75 18.47 -14.49
CA ALA A 59 -10.04 18.53 -15.21
C ALA A 59 -11.04 17.69 -14.40
N SER A 60 -12.29 18.03 -14.13
CA SER A 60 -13.15 19.12 -14.58
C SER A 60 -13.88 19.70 -13.36
N ARG A 61 -14.19 21.00 -13.40
CA ARG A 61 -15.06 21.69 -12.43
C ARG A 61 -16.49 21.10 -12.39
N GLU A 62 -16.81 20.17 -13.30
CA GLU A 62 -18.05 19.39 -13.35
C GLU A 62 -18.02 18.08 -12.55
N ALA A 63 -16.88 17.41 -12.35
CA ALA A 63 -16.82 16.15 -11.58
C ALA A 63 -17.11 16.37 -10.08
N ALA A 64 -16.92 17.60 -9.58
CA ALA A 64 -17.31 18.00 -8.24
C ALA A 64 -18.82 18.21 -8.08
N ARG A 65 -19.61 18.25 -9.16
CA ARG A 65 -21.05 18.57 -9.11
C ARG A 65 -21.96 17.39 -8.75
N ARG A 66 -21.47 16.14 -8.80
CA ARG A 66 -22.30 14.93 -8.63
C ARG A 66 -21.84 13.94 -7.56
N ARG A 67 -20.80 14.27 -6.80
CA ARG A 67 -20.40 13.47 -5.63
C ARG A 67 -21.47 13.54 -4.55
N LEU A 68 -21.69 12.43 -3.87
CA LEU A 68 -22.75 12.29 -2.86
C LEU A 68 -22.41 13.11 -1.61
N GLN A 69 -23.45 13.69 -1.02
CA GLN A 69 -23.45 14.19 0.35
C GLN A 69 -24.27 13.20 1.18
N LEU A 70 -23.72 12.67 2.26
CA LEU A 70 -24.51 11.82 3.16
C LEU A 70 -25.66 12.63 3.76
N PRO A 71 -26.89 12.10 3.81
CA PRO A 71 -27.93 12.69 4.64
C PRO A 71 -27.55 12.57 6.13
N PRO A 72 -27.89 13.56 6.97
CA PRO A 72 -27.64 13.48 8.40
C PRO A 72 -28.43 12.32 9.02
N ALA A 73 -27.78 11.54 9.90
CA ALA A 73 -28.42 10.45 10.61
C ALA A 73 -29.61 10.98 11.43
N SER A 74 -30.83 10.64 11.01
CA SER A 74 -32.04 11.00 11.75
C SER A 74 -32.10 10.18 13.03
N GLN A 75 -31.97 10.87 14.16
CA GLN A 75 -32.27 10.30 15.47
C GLN A 75 -33.78 10.06 15.55
N ALA A 76 -34.16 8.79 15.60
CA ALA A 76 -35.48 8.38 16.05
C ALA A 76 -35.47 8.35 17.59
N GLU A 77 -36.06 9.37 18.22
CA GLU A 77 -36.60 9.23 19.57
C GLU A 77 -38.01 9.81 19.66
N ALA A 78 -38.80 9.12 20.47
CA ALA A 78 -40.24 9.08 20.44
C ALA A 78 -40.94 10.31 21.05
N ALA A 79 -42.10 10.60 20.45
CA ALA A 79 -43.32 11.24 20.93
C ALA A 79 -43.39 11.72 22.40
N GLY A 80 -43.89 12.96 22.57
CA GLY A 80 -44.37 13.45 23.87
C GLY A 80 -45.02 14.85 23.89
N ARG A 81 -46.25 14.96 23.34
CA ARG A 81 -47.42 15.81 23.74
C ARG A 81 -47.38 17.37 23.79
N ALA A 82 -48.52 17.89 23.29
CA ALA A 82 -49.31 19.09 23.69
C ALA A 82 -48.76 20.45 23.22
N ALA A 83 -49.54 21.43 22.71
CA ALA A 83 -50.97 21.66 22.57
C ALA A 83 -51.21 22.77 21.50
N GLU A 84 -52.48 22.93 21.09
CA GLU A 84 -53.18 24.19 20.74
C GLU A 84 -52.61 25.07 19.61
N ASP A 85 -53.27 25.13 18.44
CA ASP A 85 -54.30 26.14 18.13
C ASP A 85 -54.64 26.19 16.63
N GLU A 86 -55.90 26.53 16.37
CA GLU A 86 -56.58 26.68 15.09
C GLU A 86 -56.05 27.89 14.29
N GLU A 87 -56.06 27.82 12.95
CA GLU A 87 -56.73 28.80 12.06
C GLU A 87 -56.54 28.40 10.58
N GLU A 88 -57.66 28.44 9.86
CA GLU A 88 -57.83 28.16 8.43
C GLU A 88 -57.33 29.34 7.58
N GLU A 89 -56.58 29.08 6.50
CA GLU A 89 -56.70 29.85 5.24
C GLU A 89 -56.52 28.88 4.06
N GLU A 90 -57.58 28.72 3.28
CA GLU A 90 -57.55 28.18 1.91
C GLU A 90 -56.92 29.21 0.97
N GLU A 91 -56.02 28.79 0.08
CA GLU A 91 -55.99 29.28 -1.30
C GLU A 91 -55.08 28.39 -2.19
N ASP A 92 -55.66 28.00 -3.33
CA ASP A 92 -55.08 27.53 -4.59
C ASP A 92 -54.44 26.13 -4.70
N GLU A 93 -55.28 25.17 -5.08
CA GLU A 93 -54.88 23.96 -5.82
C GLU A 93 -54.45 24.31 -7.25
N GLU A 94 -53.15 24.17 -7.55
CA GLU A 94 -52.70 23.73 -8.89
C GLU A 94 -52.04 22.35 -8.75
N PRO A 95 -52.42 21.36 -9.57
CA PRO A 95 -51.96 19.98 -9.40
C PRO A 95 -50.53 19.85 -9.93
N LEU A 96 -49.55 19.90 -9.02
CA LEU A 96 -48.20 19.46 -9.33
C LEU A 96 -48.24 17.95 -9.53
N LEU A 97 -48.31 17.59 -10.81
CA LEU A 97 -48.00 16.29 -11.40
C LEU A 97 -47.01 15.53 -10.51
N SER A 98 -47.52 14.52 -9.81
CA SER A 98 -46.72 13.45 -9.23
C SER A 98 -45.82 12.91 -10.34
N ALA A 99 -44.56 13.35 -10.33
CA ALA A 99 -43.51 12.64 -11.03
C ALA A 99 -43.56 11.19 -10.55
N PRO A 100 -43.41 10.20 -11.44
CA PRO A 100 -43.30 8.84 -10.97
C PRO A 100 -42.12 8.82 -9.99
N GLU A 101 -42.35 8.30 -8.79
CA GLU A 101 -41.27 7.71 -8.02
C GLU A 101 -40.66 6.67 -8.96
N GLU A 102 -39.62 7.06 -9.70
CA GLU A 102 -38.73 6.10 -10.31
C GLU A 102 -38.23 5.30 -9.14
N ASP A 103 -38.72 4.06 -9.01
CA ASP A 103 -38.18 3.05 -8.12
C ASP A 103 -36.68 3.02 -8.37
N ALA A 104 -35.93 3.81 -7.59
CA ALA A 104 -34.48 3.80 -7.66
C ALA A 104 -34.09 2.42 -7.16
N GLU A 105 -33.84 1.49 -8.10
CA GLU A 105 -33.46 0.12 -7.79
C GLU A 105 -32.30 0.15 -6.80
N GLU A 106 -32.60 -0.12 -5.53
CA GLU A 106 -31.60 -0.17 -4.47
C GLU A 106 -30.57 -1.24 -4.80
N ALA A 107 -29.30 -0.92 -4.54
CA ALA A 107 -28.22 -1.87 -4.78
C ALA A 107 -28.41 -3.11 -3.89
N GLN A 108 -28.30 -4.28 -4.51
CA GLN A 108 -28.35 -5.54 -3.78
C GLN A 108 -27.16 -5.69 -2.83
N PRO A 109 -27.29 -6.45 -1.73
CA PRO A 109 -26.17 -6.70 -0.83
C PRO A 109 -25.05 -7.45 -1.56
N LEU A 110 -23.79 -7.10 -1.24
CA LEU A 110 -22.63 -7.76 -1.83
C LEU A 110 -22.58 -9.27 -1.49
N PRO A 111 -22.16 -10.11 -2.44
CA PRO A 111 -21.91 -11.52 -2.17
C PRO A 111 -20.68 -11.70 -1.26
N ALA A 112 -20.56 -12.91 -0.69
CA ALA A 112 -19.40 -13.29 0.11
C ALA A 112 -18.12 -13.30 -0.75
N VAL A 113 -17.03 -12.82 -0.15
CA VAL A 113 -15.71 -12.72 -0.77
C VAL A 113 -14.79 -13.77 -0.18
N CYS A 114 -13.89 -14.32 -1.00
CA CYS A 114 -12.94 -15.36 -0.57
C CYS A 114 -12.23 -14.96 0.73
N THR A 115 -12.43 -15.78 1.77
CA THR A 115 -11.68 -15.65 3.02
C THR A 115 -10.17 -15.68 2.78
N SER A 116 -9.44 -14.91 3.58
CA SER A 116 -7.98 -14.74 3.63
C SER A 116 -7.24 -16.10 3.77
N PRO A 117 -6.77 -16.75 2.67
CA PRO A 117 -6.12 -18.05 2.79
C PRO A 117 -4.78 -18.00 3.57
N MET A 118 -4.09 -16.85 3.57
CA MET A 118 -2.80 -16.66 4.25
C MET A 118 -2.90 -16.74 5.78
N ARG A 119 -4.06 -16.44 6.38
CA ARG A 119 -4.25 -16.55 7.83
C ARG A 119 -4.11 -18.00 8.31
N GLY A 120 -4.48 -18.97 7.49
CA GLY A 120 -4.40 -20.40 7.81
C GLY A 120 -3.04 -21.06 7.54
N MET A 121 -2.15 -20.39 6.79
CA MET A 121 -0.85 -20.95 6.43
C MET A 121 0.11 -21.02 7.62
N TRP A 122 0.94 -22.05 7.68
CA TRP A 122 1.99 -22.17 8.70
C TRP A 122 3.14 -21.18 8.45
N ARG A 123 3.95 -20.92 9.48
CA ARG A 123 5.12 -20.03 9.42
C ARG A 123 6.08 -20.45 8.30
N ASP A 124 6.49 -21.72 8.31
CA ASP A 124 7.44 -22.27 7.34
C ASP A 124 6.88 -22.26 5.91
N GLU A 125 5.56 -22.45 5.75
CA GLU A 125 4.90 -22.36 4.44
C GLU A 125 4.93 -20.94 3.88
N LYS A 126 4.75 -19.92 4.74
CA LYS A 126 4.88 -18.51 4.32
C LYS A 126 6.31 -18.20 3.91
N VAL A 127 7.30 -18.64 4.69
CA VAL A 127 8.72 -18.45 4.38
C VAL A 127 9.07 -19.11 3.05
N ALA A 128 8.72 -20.39 2.87
CA ALA A 128 8.98 -21.12 1.63
C ALA A 128 8.27 -20.46 0.42
N LEU A 129 7.05 -19.97 0.60
CA LEU A 129 6.34 -19.25 -0.46
C LEU A 129 7.11 -17.99 -0.88
N TYR A 130 7.44 -17.11 0.04
CA TYR A 130 8.09 -15.84 -0.32
C TYR A 130 9.55 -16.02 -0.73
N CYS A 131 10.34 -16.72 0.08
CA CYS A 131 11.78 -16.83 -0.11
C CYS A 131 12.12 -17.78 -1.28
N ASP A 132 11.44 -18.93 -1.39
CA ASP A 132 11.81 -19.99 -2.33
C ASP A 132 10.98 -20.00 -3.61
N GLN A 133 9.83 -19.32 -3.66
CA GLN A 133 8.95 -19.35 -4.85
C GLN A 133 8.73 -17.97 -5.47
N VAL A 134 8.45 -16.94 -4.67
CA VAL A 134 8.11 -15.60 -5.18
C VAL A 134 9.36 -14.78 -5.46
N LEU A 135 10.22 -14.58 -4.44
CA LEU A 135 11.38 -13.68 -4.53
C LEU A 135 12.61 -14.37 -5.10
N LEU A 136 12.81 -15.67 -4.85
CA LEU A 136 13.89 -16.48 -5.44
C LEU A 136 15.30 -15.85 -5.30
N GLY A 137 15.58 -15.19 -4.17
CA GLY A 137 16.85 -14.50 -3.94
C GLY A 137 17.03 -13.20 -4.72
N CYS A 138 15.95 -12.59 -5.24
CA CYS A 138 16.01 -11.27 -5.86
C CYS A 138 16.45 -10.21 -4.85
N LYS A 139 16.95 -9.09 -5.37
CA LYS A 139 17.23 -7.91 -4.54
C LYS A 139 15.92 -7.18 -4.21
N ALA A 140 15.98 -6.30 -3.22
CA ALA A 140 14.85 -5.44 -2.86
C ALA A 140 14.37 -4.56 -4.03
N GLU A 141 15.31 -4.01 -4.81
CA GLU A 141 15.02 -3.22 -6.02
C GLU A 141 14.20 -3.98 -7.09
N ASP A 142 14.32 -5.32 -7.12
CA ASP A 142 13.64 -6.20 -8.08
C ASP A 142 12.34 -6.81 -7.51
N ALA A 143 11.99 -6.54 -6.25
CA ALA A 143 10.89 -7.22 -5.58
C ALA A 143 9.52 -6.95 -6.22
N ASP A 144 9.33 -5.75 -6.78
CA ASP A 144 8.10 -5.40 -7.49
C ASP A 144 7.93 -6.19 -8.79
N GLU A 145 9.03 -6.41 -9.52
CA GLU A 145 9.04 -7.24 -10.72
C GLU A 145 8.73 -8.69 -10.35
N ALA A 146 9.31 -9.20 -9.26
CA ALA A 146 9.03 -10.55 -8.75
C ALA A 146 7.55 -10.73 -8.37
N MET A 147 6.95 -9.78 -7.65
CA MET A 147 5.53 -9.81 -7.30
C MET A 147 4.63 -9.74 -8.53
N SER A 148 4.97 -8.87 -9.48
CA SER A 148 4.24 -8.70 -10.74
C SER A 148 4.28 -9.97 -11.60
N LYS A 149 5.45 -10.60 -11.68
CA LYS A 149 5.66 -11.87 -12.39
C LYS A 149 4.85 -12.99 -11.73
N TYR A 150 4.95 -13.15 -10.41
CA TYR A 150 4.18 -14.13 -9.66
C TYR A 150 2.67 -13.97 -9.92
N LEU A 151 2.16 -12.75 -9.80
CA LEU A 151 0.73 -12.48 -9.98
C LEU A 151 0.30 -12.75 -11.43
N SER A 152 1.10 -12.31 -12.41
CA SER A 152 0.83 -12.56 -13.83
C SER A 152 0.81 -14.05 -14.18
N GLU A 153 1.66 -14.86 -13.56
CA GLU A 153 1.68 -16.31 -13.77
C GLU A 153 0.45 -16.99 -13.14
N LYS A 154 0.04 -16.58 -11.94
CA LYS A 154 -1.14 -17.13 -11.25
C LYS A 154 -2.45 -16.74 -11.92
N LEU A 155 -2.54 -15.53 -12.48
CA LEU A 155 -3.75 -15.03 -13.13
C LEU A 155 -3.97 -15.59 -14.54
N LYS A 156 -2.97 -16.24 -15.17
CA LYS A 156 -3.16 -16.93 -16.48
C LYS A 156 -4.22 -18.03 -16.44
N ILE A 157 -4.56 -18.52 -15.24
CA ILE A 157 -5.49 -19.63 -15.04
C ILE A 157 -6.95 -19.19 -15.32
N LYS A 158 -7.27 -17.89 -15.17
CA LYS A 158 -8.62 -17.36 -15.34
C LYS A 158 -8.56 -15.95 -15.91
N ASP A 159 -9.27 -15.73 -17.01
CA ASP A 159 -9.35 -14.44 -17.71
C ASP A 159 -10.52 -13.58 -17.21
N LYS A 160 -11.60 -14.21 -16.75
CA LYS A 160 -12.80 -13.53 -16.23
C LYS A 160 -13.32 -14.10 -14.92
N TRP A 161 -13.66 -13.24 -13.97
CA TRP A 161 -14.25 -13.62 -12.68
C TRP A 161 -15.07 -12.50 -12.05
N LEU A 162 -15.96 -12.83 -11.13
CA LEU A 162 -16.64 -11.84 -10.29
C LEU A 162 -15.75 -11.45 -9.11
N GLY A 163 -15.70 -10.15 -8.83
CA GLY A 163 -14.97 -9.58 -7.71
C GLY A 163 -15.73 -8.41 -7.09
N VAL A 164 -15.47 -8.15 -5.81
CA VAL A 164 -15.88 -6.92 -5.14
C VAL A 164 -14.74 -5.93 -5.23
N TRP A 165 -14.91 -4.85 -5.99
CA TRP A 165 -13.99 -3.72 -5.97
C TRP A 165 -14.23 -2.90 -4.71
N LYS A 166 -13.26 -2.87 -3.80
CA LYS A 166 -13.31 -2.10 -2.56
C LYS A 166 -12.41 -0.88 -2.69
N THR A 167 -13.01 0.30 -2.69
CA THR A 167 -12.28 1.56 -2.91
C THR A 167 -12.58 2.61 -1.85
N ASN A 168 -11.80 3.69 -1.87
CA ASN A 168 -11.88 4.77 -0.90
C ASN A 168 -13.21 5.55 -1.07
N PRO A 169 -13.95 5.83 0.01
CA PRO A 169 -15.16 6.64 -0.04
C PRO A 169 -14.99 8.03 -0.69
N GLU A 170 -13.80 8.63 -0.67
CA GLU A 170 -13.49 9.92 -1.32
C GLU A 170 -13.75 9.95 -2.82
N LEU A 171 -13.77 8.79 -3.48
CA LEU A 171 -14.16 8.70 -4.89
C LEU A 171 -15.64 9.01 -5.11
N PHE A 172 -16.49 8.69 -4.12
CA PHE A 172 -17.94 8.81 -4.24
C PHE A 172 -18.52 9.99 -3.44
N PHE A 173 -17.88 10.35 -2.31
CA PHE A 173 -18.42 11.31 -1.34
C PHE A 173 -17.53 12.57 -1.24
N VAL A 174 -18.16 13.76 -1.22
CA VAL A 174 -17.43 15.03 -0.95
C VAL A 174 -17.18 15.20 0.55
N LYS A 175 -18.16 14.79 1.35
CA LYS A 175 -18.15 14.88 2.81
C LYS A 175 -18.64 13.55 3.36
N TYR A 176 -17.76 12.86 4.08
CA TYR A 176 -18.10 11.70 4.86
C TYR A 176 -17.29 11.75 6.15
N GLU A 177 -17.84 11.21 7.23
CA GLU A 177 -17.06 10.94 8.43
C GLU A 177 -16.31 9.63 8.21
N GLU A 178 -14.98 9.65 8.37
CA GLU A 178 -14.09 8.50 8.13
C GLU A 178 -14.49 7.27 8.98
N THR A 179 -15.16 7.49 10.11
CA THR A 179 -15.70 6.43 10.98
C THR A 179 -16.98 5.77 10.48
N SER A 180 -17.67 6.37 9.51
CA SER A 180 -19.03 5.96 9.12
C SER A 180 -19.04 5.00 7.92
N ILE A 181 -18.07 5.12 7.01
CA ILE A 181 -17.95 4.25 5.83
C ILE A 181 -16.48 3.86 5.67
N PRO A 182 -16.09 2.61 5.98
CA PRO A 182 -14.68 2.20 5.88
C PRO A 182 -14.23 2.01 4.42
N PHE A 183 -15.14 1.67 3.51
CA PHE A 183 -14.89 1.54 2.08
C PHE A 183 -16.21 1.53 1.29
N VAL A 184 -16.13 1.81 -0.01
CA VAL A 184 -17.22 1.57 -0.97
C VAL A 184 -16.91 0.27 -1.71
N GLY A 185 -17.82 -0.69 -1.64
CA GLY A 185 -17.71 -2.00 -2.27
C GLY A 185 -18.74 -2.12 -3.39
N ILE A 186 -18.29 -2.48 -4.59
CA ILE A 186 -19.13 -2.64 -5.78
C ILE A 186 -18.83 -3.99 -6.42
N LEU A 187 -19.87 -4.74 -6.78
CA LEU A 187 -19.71 -5.99 -7.52
C LEU A 187 -19.38 -5.70 -8.99
N VAL A 188 -18.27 -6.28 -9.46
CA VAL A 188 -17.76 -6.11 -10.81
C VAL A 188 -17.40 -7.44 -11.45
N GLU A 189 -17.59 -7.55 -12.76
CA GLU A 189 -16.93 -8.54 -13.60
C GLU A 189 -15.53 -8.05 -13.92
N VAL A 190 -14.53 -8.85 -13.55
CA VAL A 190 -13.12 -8.58 -13.76
C VAL A 190 -12.69 -9.28 -15.03
N THR A 191 -12.02 -8.56 -15.93
CA THR A 191 -11.38 -9.11 -17.13
C THR A 191 -9.88 -8.87 -17.04
N CYS A 192 -9.11 -9.93 -16.81
CA CYS A 192 -7.66 -9.89 -16.80
C CYS A 192 -7.12 -10.35 -18.14
N LYS A 193 -6.65 -9.38 -18.94
CA LYS A 193 -5.85 -9.67 -20.12
C LYS A 193 -4.39 -9.44 -19.75
N PRO A 194 -3.57 -10.50 -19.59
CA PRO A 194 -2.14 -10.33 -19.36
C PRO A 194 -1.55 -9.62 -20.59
N GLN A 195 -1.21 -8.33 -20.43
CA GLN A 195 -0.50 -7.61 -21.47
C GLN A 195 0.98 -7.97 -21.37
N PRO A 196 1.62 -8.45 -22.45
CA PRO A 196 2.99 -8.95 -22.40
C PRO A 196 4.05 -7.88 -22.04
N ASN A 197 3.68 -6.58 -22.06
CA ASN A 197 4.64 -5.47 -21.96
C ASN A 197 4.22 -4.37 -20.96
N SER A 198 3.17 -4.55 -20.15
CA SER A 198 2.77 -3.52 -19.21
C SER A 198 3.57 -3.64 -17.91
N SER A 199 4.50 -2.71 -17.69
CA SER A 199 5.16 -2.49 -16.40
C SER A 199 4.20 -1.95 -15.33
N SER A 200 2.95 -1.65 -15.67
CA SER A 200 1.94 -1.20 -14.72
C SER A 200 1.43 -2.38 -13.90
N CYS A 201 2.22 -2.71 -12.89
CA CYS A 201 1.91 -3.62 -11.81
C CYS A 201 0.50 -3.30 -11.25
N PHE A 202 -0.43 -4.23 -11.49
CA PHE A 202 -1.71 -4.34 -10.79
C PHE A 202 -2.84 -3.40 -11.24
N LYS A 203 -3.08 -3.21 -12.54
CA LYS A 203 -4.38 -2.73 -13.04
C LYS A 203 -5.15 -3.85 -13.74
N VAL A 204 -6.47 -3.82 -13.62
CA VAL A 204 -7.36 -4.77 -14.29
C VAL A 204 -8.57 -4.06 -14.86
N THR A 205 -9.07 -4.56 -15.99
CA THR A 205 -10.30 -4.03 -16.58
C THR A 205 -11.50 -4.61 -15.84
N VAL A 206 -12.47 -3.77 -15.50
CA VAL A 206 -13.69 -4.16 -14.81
C VAL A 206 -14.92 -3.61 -15.52
N SER A 207 -16.03 -4.31 -15.39
CA SER A 207 -17.36 -3.83 -15.77
C SER A 207 -18.35 -4.10 -14.64
N LEU A 208 -19.41 -3.31 -14.53
CA LEU A 208 -20.47 -3.61 -13.56
C LEU A 208 -21.05 -5.00 -13.83
N ALA A 209 -21.21 -5.77 -12.75
CA ALA A 209 -21.88 -7.06 -12.81
C ALA A 209 -23.40 -6.89 -12.59
N GLU A 210 -24.16 -7.85 -13.10
CA GLU A 210 -25.59 -8.00 -12.79
C GLU A 210 -25.80 -9.18 -11.83
N PRO A 211 -26.66 -9.05 -10.81
CA PRO A 211 -27.39 -7.84 -10.43
C PRO A 211 -26.49 -6.76 -9.80
N PHE A 212 -26.85 -5.49 -9.99
CA PHE A 212 -26.12 -4.37 -9.36
C PHE A 212 -26.09 -4.52 -7.84
N SER A 213 -24.88 -4.64 -7.28
CA SER A 213 -24.68 -4.93 -5.86
C SER A 213 -23.63 -4.02 -5.23
N SER A 214 -23.92 -3.52 -4.03
CA SER A 214 -23.03 -2.67 -3.24
C SER A 214 -23.23 -2.84 -1.74
N ASN A 215 -22.24 -2.48 -0.94
CA ASN A 215 -22.41 -2.34 0.52
C ASN A 215 -23.17 -1.06 0.90
N ILE A 216 -23.40 -0.15 -0.05
CA ILE A 216 -24.18 1.07 0.15
C ILE A 216 -25.48 0.92 -0.64
N ALA A 217 -26.59 0.68 0.06
CA ALA A 217 -27.89 0.38 -0.58
C ALA A 217 -28.33 1.47 -1.57
N ASN A 218 -28.12 2.75 -1.21
CA ASN A 218 -28.61 3.89 -1.98
C ASN A 218 -27.55 4.49 -2.92
N ILE A 219 -26.51 3.74 -3.30
CA ILE A 219 -25.50 4.24 -4.24
C ILE A 219 -26.10 4.28 -5.66
N PRO A 220 -26.13 5.44 -6.34
CA PRO A 220 -26.70 5.51 -7.69
C PRO A 220 -25.83 4.73 -8.68
N ARG A 221 -26.45 3.84 -9.46
CA ARG A 221 -25.78 3.08 -10.51
C ARG A 221 -25.09 3.98 -11.53
N ASP A 222 -25.75 5.07 -11.94
CA ASP A 222 -25.21 6.01 -12.92
C ASP A 222 -23.94 6.70 -12.41
N LEU A 223 -23.88 7.05 -11.12
CA LEU A 223 -22.67 7.60 -10.51
C LEU A 223 -21.50 6.60 -10.57
N VAL A 224 -21.77 5.32 -10.31
CA VAL A 224 -20.74 4.28 -10.41
C VAL A 224 -20.25 4.12 -11.84
N ASN A 225 -21.15 4.15 -12.83
CA ASN A 225 -20.78 4.11 -14.24
C ASN A 225 -19.92 5.31 -14.64
N GLU A 226 -20.32 6.54 -14.27
CA GLU A 226 -19.54 7.76 -14.54
C GLU A 226 -18.11 7.63 -13.97
N ILE A 227 -17.97 7.16 -12.73
CA ILE A 227 -16.66 6.96 -12.10
C ILE A 227 -15.85 5.87 -12.82
N LEU A 228 -16.47 4.75 -13.21
CA LEU A 228 -15.78 3.71 -13.97
C LEU A 228 -15.35 4.21 -15.35
N GLU A 229 -16.15 5.05 -16.01
CA GLU A 229 -15.78 5.71 -17.27
C GLU A 229 -14.60 6.67 -17.07
N GLU A 230 -14.59 7.49 -16.01
CA GLU A 230 -13.45 8.35 -15.64
C GLU A 230 -12.17 7.54 -15.37
N LEU A 231 -12.30 6.34 -14.81
CA LEU A 231 -11.21 5.41 -14.57
C LEU A 231 -10.85 4.55 -15.80
N GLU A 232 -11.47 4.80 -16.96
CA GLU A 232 -11.31 4.00 -18.18
C GLU A 232 -11.54 2.49 -17.95
N HIS A 233 -12.49 2.18 -17.06
CA HIS A 233 -12.81 0.83 -16.61
C HIS A 233 -11.60 0.08 -16.04
N SER A 234 -10.59 0.81 -15.54
CA SER A 234 -9.30 0.27 -15.12
C SER A 234 -9.03 0.57 -13.64
N VAL A 235 -9.19 -0.45 -12.79
CA VAL A 235 -9.05 -0.30 -11.34
C VAL A 235 -7.81 -1.04 -10.82
N PRO A 236 -7.28 -0.65 -9.65
CA PRO A 236 -6.20 -1.39 -9.02
C PRO A 236 -6.62 -2.82 -8.67
N LEU A 237 -5.91 -3.80 -9.19
CA LEU A 237 -6.20 -5.22 -9.02
C LEU A 237 -6.18 -5.64 -7.53
N LEU A 238 -5.29 -5.05 -6.73
CA LEU A 238 -5.22 -5.32 -5.28
C LEU A 238 -6.38 -4.68 -4.49
N GLU A 239 -7.25 -3.88 -5.11
CA GLU A 239 -8.53 -3.42 -4.52
C GLU A 239 -9.69 -4.36 -4.84
N VAL A 240 -9.49 -5.35 -5.73
CA VAL A 240 -10.55 -6.26 -6.18
C VAL A 240 -10.47 -7.59 -5.43
N TYR A 241 -11.54 -7.99 -4.78
CA TYR A 241 -11.58 -9.20 -3.97
C TYR A 241 -12.47 -10.27 -4.62
N PRO A 242 -11.95 -11.46 -4.98
CA PRO A 242 -12.72 -12.50 -5.64
C PRO A 242 -13.95 -12.96 -4.82
N VAL A 243 -15.07 -13.17 -5.51
CA VAL A 243 -16.33 -13.68 -4.91
C VAL A 243 -16.26 -15.19 -4.70
N GLU A 244 -16.77 -15.69 -3.57
CA GLU A 244 -16.82 -17.13 -3.25
C GLU A 244 -17.82 -17.90 -4.11
N GLY A 245 -17.65 -19.22 -4.20
CA GLY A 245 -18.64 -20.11 -4.83
C GLY A 245 -18.68 -20.04 -6.37
N GLN A 246 -17.65 -19.46 -7.00
CA GLN A 246 -17.45 -19.51 -8.45
C GLN A 246 -16.89 -20.88 -8.88
N ASP A 247 -15.76 -20.92 -9.57
CA ASP A 247 -15.09 -22.16 -9.99
C ASP A 247 -13.92 -22.53 -9.06
N ALA A 248 -13.33 -23.71 -9.26
CA ALA A 248 -12.21 -24.19 -8.46
C ALA A 248 -10.97 -23.27 -8.53
N ASN A 249 -10.79 -22.54 -9.65
CA ASN A 249 -9.65 -21.68 -9.89
C ASN A 249 -9.74 -20.34 -9.13
N ILE A 250 -10.93 -19.96 -8.63
CA ILE A 250 -11.11 -18.70 -7.92
C ILE A 250 -10.30 -18.64 -6.62
N HIS A 251 -10.10 -19.79 -5.98
CA HIS A 251 -9.29 -19.90 -4.77
C HIS A 251 -7.81 -19.59 -5.05
N ASP A 252 -7.29 -20.02 -6.20
CA ASP A 252 -5.92 -19.72 -6.61
C ASP A 252 -5.74 -18.23 -6.93
N VAL A 253 -6.74 -17.60 -7.56
CA VAL A 253 -6.77 -16.14 -7.79
C VAL A 253 -6.79 -15.39 -6.47
N ALA A 254 -7.67 -15.79 -5.54
CA ALA A 254 -7.78 -15.17 -4.22
C ALA A 254 -6.48 -15.29 -3.41
N LEU A 255 -5.87 -16.48 -3.40
CA LEU A 255 -4.58 -16.71 -2.76
C LEU A 255 -3.50 -15.83 -3.39
N ALA A 256 -3.37 -15.80 -4.72
CA ALA A 256 -2.35 -15.01 -5.39
C ALA A 256 -2.46 -13.51 -5.05
N LEU A 257 -3.68 -12.97 -5.07
CA LEU A 257 -3.92 -11.58 -4.68
C LEU A 257 -3.58 -11.32 -3.22
N GLU A 258 -3.91 -12.24 -2.32
CA GLU A 258 -3.57 -12.08 -0.92
C GLU A 258 -2.06 -12.16 -0.67
N VAL A 259 -1.34 -13.04 -1.36
CA VAL A 259 0.12 -13.13 -1.26
C VAL A 259 0.77 -11.79 -1.60
N VAL A 260 0.28 -11.10 -2.63
CA VAL A 260 0.82 -9.78 -2.98
C VAL A 260 0.36 -8.69 -2.01
N ARG A 261 -0.90 -8.72 -1.55
CA ARG A 261 -1.39 -7.79 -0.50
C ARG A 261 -0.58 -7.91 0.79
N PHE A 262 -0.39 -9.13 1.29
CA PHE A 262 0.35 -9.42 2.51
C PHE A 262 1.79 -8.92 2.40
N PHE A 263 2.41 -9.10 1.23
CA PHE A 263 3.75 -8.58 0.98
C PHE A 263 3.79 -7.06 1.16
N TYR A 264 2.96 -6.30 0.46
CA TYR A 264 3.01 -4.84 0.56
C TYR A 264 2.51 -4.27 1.90
N ASP A 265 1.57 -4.96 2.56
CA ASP A 265 1.00 -4.49 3.83
C ASP A 265 1.92 -4.78 5.03
N PHE A 266 2.62 -5.93 5.03
CA PHE A 266 3.34 -6.43 6.20
C PHE A 266 4.83 -6.68 5.99
N LEU A 267 5.29 -6.98 4.78
CA LEU A 267 6.67 -7.37 4.52
C LEU A 267 7.51 -6.26 3.89
N TRP A 268 7.01 -5.62 2.83
CA TRP A 268 7.68 -4.52 2.14
C TRP A 268 7.83 -3.30 3.05
N ARG A 269 8.96 -2.62 2.92
CA ARG A 269 9.19 -1.28 3.43
C ARG A 269 9.72 -0.41 2.30
N ASP A 270 9.31 0.85 2.29
CA ASP A 270 9.77 1.86 1.33
C ASP A 270 11.24 2.27 1.53
N TRP A 271 11.94 1.73 2.53
CA TRP A 271 13.39 1.88 2.67
C TRP A 271 14.18 0.65 2.20
N ASP A 272 13.49 -0.41 1.75
CA ASP A 272 14.16 -1.62 1.28
C ASP A 272 14.86 -1.40 -0.06
N ASP A 273 14.27 -0.59 -0.95
CA ASP A 273 14.85 -0.19 -2.24
C ASP A 273 15.86 0.97 -2.12
N GLU A 274 15.80 1.76 -1.04
CA GLU A 274 16.74 2.86 -0.78
C GLU A 274 18.13 2.38 -0.28
N GLU A 275 18.21 1.22 0.37
CA GLU A 275 19.43 0.67 0.97
C GLU A 275 19.80 -0.70 0.37
N SER A 276 21.07 -0.89 0.01
CA SER A 276 21.53 -2.18 -0.50
C SER A 276 21.43 -3.26 0.59
N CYS A 277 20.55 -4.23 0.40
CA CYS A 277 20.44 -5.41 1.25
C CYS A 277 21.22 -6.58 0.62
N GLU A 278 22.23 -7.12 1.32
CA GLU A 278 23.03 -8.24 0.82
C GLU A 278 22.22 -9.54 0.69
N ASN A 279 21.24 -9.75 1.59
CA ASN A 279 20.39 -10.94 1.61
C ASN A 279 18.93 -10.55 1.93
N TYR A 280 18.20 -10.17 0.87
CA TYR A 280 16.84 -9.68 0.99
C TYR A 280 15.85 -10.77 1.42
N THR A 281 16.02 -12.02 0.99
CA THR A 281 15.14 -13.13 1.39
C THR A 281 15.27 -13.44 2.88
N ALA A 282 16.47 -13.38 3.46
CA ALA A 282 16.64 -13.52 4.91
C ALA A 282 15.92 -12.39 5.67
N LEU A 283 15.98 -11.15 5.18
CA LEU A 283 15.23 -10.03 5.79
C LEU A 283 13.71 -10.26 5.73
N ILE A 284 13.21 -10.80 4.61
CA ILE A 284 11.79 -11.13 4.46
C ILE A 284 11.36 -12.26 5.39
N GLU A 285 12.17 -13.30 5.54
CA GLU A 285 11.95 -14.36 6.53
C GLU A 285 11.83 -13.78 7.95
N GLU A 286 12.73 -12.86 8.32
CA GLU A 286 12.69 -12.20 9.64
C GLU A 286 11.41 -11.40 9.89
N ARG A 287 10.89 -10.74 8.84
CA ARG A 287 9.61 -10.02 8.93
C ARG A 287 8.41 -10.95 8.99
N ILE A 288 8.46 -12.10 8.31
CA ILE A 288 7.45 -13.15 8.44
C ILE A 288 7.45 -13.69 9.87
N ASN A 289 8.63 -13.95 10.44
CA ASN A 289 8.78 -14.39 11.82
C ASN A 289 8.22 -13.35 12.80
N LEU A 290 8.59 -12.08 12.66
CA LEU A 290 8.07 -10.99 13.49
C LEU A 290 6.55 -10.89 13.42
N TRP A 291 5.99 -10.98 12.21
CA TRP A 291 4.54 -10.95 12.03
C TRP A 291 3.88 -12.14 12.74
N CYS A 292 4.40 -13.36 12.58
CA CYS A 292 3.88 -14.55 13.24
C CYS A 292 3.96 -14.41 14.77
N ASP A 293 5.11 -13.99 15.31
CA ASP A 293 5.34 -13.81 16.75
C ASP A 293 4.37 -12.78 17.37
N ILE A 294 3.96 -11.77 16.59
CA ILE A 294 2.94 -10.80 17.00
C ILE A 294 1.54 -11.41 16.97
N GLN A 295 1.22 -12.25 15.98
CA GLN A 295 -0.11 -12.85 15.86
C GLN A 295 -0.35 -13.97 16.88
N ASP A 296 0.64 -14.82 17.13
CA ASP A 296 0.53 -15.95 18.06
C ASP A 296 0.72 -15.55 19.54
N GLY A 297 1.13 -14.29 19.79
CA GLY A 297 1.30 -13.73 21.12
C GLY A 297 2.65 -14.06 21.77
N THR A 298 3.60 -14.64 21.03
CA THR A 298 5.00 -14.80 21.45
C THR A 298 5.59 -13.45 21.86
N ILE A 299 5.31 -12.40 21.10
CA ILE A 299 5.57 -11.01 21.50
C ILE A 299 4.38 -10.50 22.33
N PRO A 300 4.59 -10.10 23.59
CA PRO A 300 3.52 -9.59 24.44
C PRO A 300 2.78 -8.39 23.82
N GLY A 301 1.46 -8.34 23.98
CA GLY A 301 0.60 -7.32 23.39
C GLY A 301 1.11 -5.87 23.53
N PRO A 302 1.49 -5.38 24.73
CA PRO A 302 2.03 -4.03 24.89
C PRO A 302 3.29 -3.75 24.07
N ILE A 303 4.12 -4.78 23.88
CA ILE A 303 5.35 -4.72 23.09
C ILE A 303 4.99 -4.64 21.60
N ALA A 304 4.11 -5.51 21.12
CA ALA A 304 3.60 -5.47 19.75
C ALA A 304 2.91 -4.14 19.41
N GLN A 305 2.16 -3.55 20.35
CA GLN A 305 1.53 -2.24 20.17
C GLN A 305 2.55 -1.11 20.01
N ARG A 306 3.69 -1.16 20.71
CA ARG A 306 4.78 -0.19 20.50
C ARG A 306 5.39 -0.28 19.11
N PHE A 307 5.59 -1.49 18.59
CA PHE A 307 6.05 -1.70 17.22
C PHE A 307 5.04 -1.12 16.22
N LYS A 308 3.77 -1.52 16.32
CA LYS A 308 2.68 -1.03 15.43
C LYS A 308 2.57 0.49 15.43
N LYS A 309 2.59 1.12 16.61
CA LYS A 309 2.55 2.59 16.74
C LYS A 309 3.77 3.27 16.13
N THR A 310 4.96 2.68 16.28
CA THR A 310 6.18 3.21 15.66
C THR A 310 6.11 3.11 14.13
N LEU A 311 5.60 1.99 13.60
CA LEU A 311 5.42 1.78 12.16
C LEU A 311 4.37 2.73 11.57
N GLU A 312 3.25 2.94 12.25
CA GLU A 312 2.23 3.92 11.87
C GLU A 312 2.78 5.35 11.88
N LYS A 313 3.51 5.73 12.94
CA LYS A 313 4.17 7.03 13.01
C LYS A 313 5.16 7.24 11.86
N TYR A 314 5.92 6.20 11.50
CA TYR A 314 6.80 6.22 10.34
C TYR A 314 6.03 6.52 9.04
N LYS A 315 4.96 5.75 8.78
CA LYS A 315 4.12 5.91 7.57
C LYS A 315 3.55 7.34 7.47
N ASN A 316 3.01 7.86 8.57
CA ASN A 316 2.45 9.21 8.61
C ASN A 316 3.52 10.27 8.33
N LYS A 317 4.72 10.14 8.93
CA LYS A 317 5.83 11.08 8.70
C LYS A 317 6.34 11.06 7.26
N ARG A 318 6.37 9.88 6.61
CA ARG A 318 6.67 9.77 5.17
C ARG A 318 5.66 10.51 4.32
N VAL A 319 4.36 10.34 4.59
CA VAL A 319 3.30 11.07 3.87
C VAL A 319 3.45 12.59 4.07
N GLU A 320 3.63 13.05 5.31
CA GLU A 320 3.87 14.47 5.62
C GLU A 320 5.06 15.04 4.82
N LEU A 321 6.16 14.29 4.71
CA LEU A 321 7.34 14.72 3.94
C LEU A 321 7.03 14.81 2.43
N ILE A 322 6.38 13.80 1.87
CA ILE A 322 6.01 13.76 0.44
C ILE A 322 5.06 14.93 0.12
N GLU A 323 4.04 15.15 0.94
CA GLU A 323 3.11 16.26 0.77
C GLU A 323 3.83 17.61 0.85
N TYR A 324 4.69 17.78 1.86
CA TYR A 324 5.48 18.99 2.03
C TYR A 324 6.34 19.27 0.79
N GLN A 325 7.10 18.27 0.32
CA GLN A 325 7.93 18.37 -0.88
C GLN A 325 7.09 18.69 -2.13
N SER A 326 5.90 18.08 -2.27
CA SER A 326 5.01 18.31 -3.42
C SER A 326 4.41 19.71 -3.48
N ASN A 327 4.39 20.43 -2.35
CA ASN A 327 3.88 21.79 -2.24
C ASN A 327 4.95 22.85 -2.56
N ILE A 328 6.22 22.46 -2.64
CA ILE A 328 7.32 23.32 -3.07
C ILE A 328 7.24 23.43 -4.60
N LYS A 329 6.96 24.64 -5.11
CA LYS A 329 6.69 24.89 -6.54
C LYS A 329 7.95 25.14 -7.37
N GLU A 330 9.03 25.58 -6.73
CA GLU A 330 10.30 25.98 -7.34
C GLU A 330 11.47 25.28 -6.62
N ASP A 331 12.70 25.74 -6.84
CA ASP A 331 13.82 25.25 -6.04
C ASP A 331 13.60 25.61 -4.55
N PRO A 332 13.82 24.67 -3.62
CA PRO A 332 13.55 24.91 -2.21
C PRO A 332 14.45 26.02 -1.68
N SER A 333 13.85 26.99 -0.99
CA SER A 333 14.58 27.98 -0.21
C SER A 333 15.40 27.30 0.89
N ALA A 334 16.39 28.00 1.45
CA ALA A 334 17.18 27.47 2.55
C ALA A 334 16.32 27.05 3.76
N ALA A 335 15.22 27.77 4.03
CA ALA A 335 14.29 27.43 5.10
C ALA A 335 13.50 26.15 4.80
N GLU A 336 12.99 26.00 3.59
CA GLU A 336 12.27 24.80 3.15
C GLU A 336 13.19 23.58 3.11
N ALA A 337 14.43 23.75 2.65
CA ALA A 337 15.44 22.69 2.68
C ALA A 337 15.73 22.23 4.11
N VAL A 338 15.88 23.16 5.06
CA VAL A 338 16.07 22.82 6.48
C VAL A 338 14.86 22.06 7.04
N GLU A 339 13.64 22.46 6.68
CA GLU A 339 12.43 21.78 7.13
C GLU A 339 12.31 20.37 6.54
N CYS A 340 12.61 20.19 5.24
CA CYS A 340 12.72 18.87 4.62
C CYS A 340 13.71 17.97 5.36
N TRP A 341 14.90 18.50 5.70
CA TRP A 341 15.90 17.76 6.46
C TRP A 341 15.41 17.34 7.84
N LYS A 342 14.74 18.23 8.59
CA LYS A 342 14.17 17.87 9.90
C LYS A 342 13.17 16.72 9.79
N LYS A 343 12.23 16.79 8.85
CA LYS A 343 11.25 15.73 8.60
C LYS A 343 11.92 14.43 8.20
N TYR A 344 12.92 14.49 7.31
CA TYR A 344 13.71 13.33 6.90
C TYR A 344 14.46 12.69 8.08
N TYR A 345 15.09 13.48 8.95
CA TYR A 345 15.77 12.95 10.14
C TYR A 345 14.81 12.22 11.09
N GLU A 346 13.58 12.73 11.29
CA GLU A 346 12.57 12.01 12.07
C GLU A 346 12.24 10.64 11.46
N ILE A 347 12.11 10.56 10.14
CA ILE A 347 11.85 9.32 9.39
C ILE A 347 13.02 8.34 9.56
N VAL A 348 14.27 8.80 9.38
CA VAL A 348 15.47 7.96 9.54
C VAL A 348 15.57 7.41 10.97
N MET A 349 15.27 8.21 11.99
CA MET A 349 15.25 7.75 13.38
C MET A 349 14.19 6.67 13.62
N LEU A 350 12.99 6.83 13.06
CA LEU A 350 11.92 5.83 13.16
C LEU A 350 12.27 4.54 12.40
N CYS A 351 12.86 4.66 11.22
CA CYS A 351 13.39 3.54 10.44
C CYS A 351 14.43 2.74 11.23
N GLY A 352 15.41 3.43 11.84
CA GLY A 352 16.41 2.78 12.69
C GLY A 352 15.79 2.03 13.89
N LEU A 353 14.77 2.61 14.54
CA LEU A 353 14.02 1.91 15.58
C LEU A 353 13.37 0.65 15.03
N LEU A 354 12.65 0.73 13.91
CA LEU A 354 11.95 -0.41 13.29
C LEU A 354 12.92 -1.52 12.87
N LYS A 355 14.08 -1.17 12.30
CA LYS A 355 15.12 -2.15 11.93
C LYS A 355 15.63 -2.94 13.13
N MET A 356 15.76 -2.31 14.31
CA MET A 356 16.12 -3.04 15.53
C MET A 356 15.07 -4.06 15.97
N TRP A 357 13.79 -3.83 15.65
CA TRP A 357 12.74 -4.83 15.89
C TRP A 357 12.82 -5.99 14.89
N GLU A 358 13.14 -5.67 13.64
CA GLU A 358 13.24 -6.62 12.54
C GLU A 358 14.53 -7.47 12.63
N ASP A 359 15.56 -7.02 13.36
CA ASP A 359 16.76 -7.82 13.69
C ASP A 359 16.53 -8.73 14.90
N LEU A 360 16.82 -10.03 14.72
CA LEU A 360 16.62 -11.10 15.69
C LEU A 360 17.45 -10.95 16.97
N ARG A 361 18.52 -10.13 16.97
CA ARG A 361 19.46 -10.04 18.12
C ARG A 361 18.88 -9.40 19.39
N LEU A 362 17.67 -8.88 19.34
CA LEU A 362 17.02 -8.18 20.46
C LEU A 362 15.71 -8.83 20.93
N ARG A 363 15.32 -9.98 20.38
CA ARG A 363 14.11 -10.72 20.77
C ARG A 363 14.42 -11.83 21.77
#